data_AF-A0A1M3IM38-F1
#
_entry.id   AF-A0A1M3IM38-F1
#
_cell.length_a   1.000
_cell.length_b   1.000
_cell.length_c   1.000
_cell.angle_alpha   90.00
_cell.angle_beta   90.00
_cell.angle_gamma   90.00
#
_symmetry.space_group_name_H-M   'P 1'
#
loop_
_entity.id
_entity.type
_entity.pdbx_description
1 polymer ?
#
loop_
_entity_poly.entity_id
_entity_poly.type
_entity_poly.pdbx_seq_one_letter_code
_entity_poly.pdbx_strand_id
1 'polypeptide(L)'
;MIAQNTNKIKRQKIALTSLAFLMLGSSSLKASDTFDDDLVKKTPYTVLHQETQKDQQYNIVGVALFSGTDPISSLIKVVTRSKISHVGIILADANDENKWYCFESTGSASEVLQGKYPHVRTTAWDKVVTEYDGKISYRLLVFEDRDRTDTRLVTGFVEDYNHKSYTKNPLRLLKALFKVNTESRSKCLKTAFCSELTSKMLMDMGVMDKGIAGNYIPKDFTSKKSITLTPGITLTPEFKVNKKKAFKE
;
A
#
# COMPACT_ATOMS: atom_id res chain seq x y z
N MET A 1 -28.92 -12.56 -43.44
CA MET A 1 -27.88 -13.40 -42.80
C MET A 1 -27.04 -12.52 -41.89
N ILE A 2 -27.15 -12.68 -40.56
CA ILE A 2 -26.28 -12.01 -39.59
C ILE A 2 -25.86 -13.08 -38.58
N ALA A 3 -24.57 -13.46 -38.60
CA ALA A 3 -24.00 -14.41 -37.66
C ALA A 3 -23.51 -13.67 -36.41
N GLN A 4 -24.05 -14.05 -35.25
CA GLN A 4 -23.65 -13.51 -33.94
C GLN A 4 -22.40 -14.21 -33.41
N ASN A 5 -21.43 -13.41 -32.99
CA ASN A 5 -20.13 -13.85 -32.47
C ASN A 5 -20.16 -13.94 -30.94
N THR A 6 -20.53 -15.11 -30.40
CA THR A 6 -20.56 -15.38 -28.95
C THR A 6 -19.38 -16.26 -28.55
N ASN A 7 -18.18 -15.69 -28.36
CA ASN A 7 -17.06 -16.47 -27.83
C ASN A 7 -15.99 -15.65 -27.09
N LYS A 8 -16.38 -14.94 -26.02
CA LYS A 8 -15.39 -14.25 -25.16
C LYS A 8 -15.49 -14.47 -23.64
N ILE A 9 -16.47 -15.24 -23.15
CA ILE A 9 -16.73 -15.33 -21.69
C ILE A 9 -16.06 -16.54 -21.00
N LYS A 10 -15.64 -17.59 -21.73
CA LYS A 10 -15.16 -18.84 -21.09
C LYS A 10 -13.73 -18.82 -20.54
N ARG A 11 -12.85 -17.87 -20.92
CA ARG A 11 -11.43 -17.89 -20.49
C ARG A 11 -11.14 -17.28 -19.12
N GLN A 12 -12.04 -16.47 -18.55
CA GLN A 12 -11.78 -15.83 -17.25
C GLN A 12 -11.96 -16.76 -16.05
N LYS A 13 -12.82 -17.79 -16.14
CA LYS A 13 -13.13 -18.68 -15.01
C LYS A 13 -11.98 -19.64 -14.66
N ILE A 14 -11.24 -20.12 -15.66
CA ILE A 14 -10.17 -21.14 -15.48
C ILE A 14 -8.96 -20.56 -14.72
N ALA A 15 -8.58 -19.30 -14.98
CA ALA A 15 -7.45 -18.67 -14.31
C ALA A 15 -7.73 -18.38 -12.81
N LEU A 16 -8.99 -18.19 -12.43
CA LEU A 16 -9.37 -17.86 -11.06
C LEU A 16 -9.37 -19.11 -10.15
N THR A 17 -9.76 -20.26 -10.68
CA THR A 17 -9.77 -21.54 -9.95
C THR A 17 -8.37 -22.03 -9.60
N SER A 18 -7.38 -21.85 -10.48
CA SER A 18 -5.98 -22.22 -10.18
C SER A 18 -5.35 -21.33 -9.11
N LEU A 19 -5.77 -20.06 -9.01
CA LEU A 19 -5.27 -19.12 -8.02
C LEU A 19 -5.73 -19.47 -6.60
N ALA A 20 -7.01 -19.84 -6.43
CA ALA A 20 -7.52 -20.36 -5.16
C ALA A 20 -6.78 -21.64 -4.77
N PHE A 21 -6.49 -22.52 -5.73
CA PHE A 21 -5.74 -23.75 -5.50
C PHE A 21 -4.28 -23.51 -5.09
N LEU A 22 -3.61 -22.49 -5.64
CA LEU A 22 -2.26 -22.08 -5.24
C LEU A 22 -2.23 -21.46 -3.83
N MET A 23 -3.29 -20.77 -3.43
CA MET A 23 -3.44 -20.20 -2.08
C MET A 23 -3.88 -21.24 -1.04
N LEU A 24 -4.49 -22.35 -1.48
CA LEU A 24 -4.94 -23.45 -0.61
C LEU A 24 -3.96 -24.64 -0.58
N GLY A 25 -2.99 -24.69 -1.50
CA GLY A 25 -2.07 -25.81 -1.68
C GLY A 25 -0.87 -25.84 -0.74
N SER A 26 -0.70 -24.82 0.10
CA SER A 26 0.27 -24.84 1.21
C SER A 26 -0.45 -25.28 2.48
N SER A 27 -0.48 -26.60 2.68
CA SER A 27 -0.61 -27.29 3.98
C SER A 27 -1.79 -26.88 4.87
N SER A 28 -2.62 -27.87 5.20
CA SER A 28 -3.56 -27.84 6.33
C SER A 28 -2.77 -27.74 7.65
N LEU A 29 -2.17 -26.59 7.92
CA LEU A 29 -1.86 -26.14 9.26
C LEU A 29 -3.19 -25.69 9.83
N LYS A 30 -3.70 -26.43 10.81
CA LYS A 30 -4.75 -25.93 11.70
C LYS A 30 -4.20 -24.68 12.37
N ALA A 31 -4.42 -23.52 11.76
CA ALA A 31 -4.29 -22.24 12.43
C ALA A 31 -5.46 -22.17 13.40
N SER A 32 -5.25 -22.68 14.61
CA SER A 32 -6.02 -22.21 15.76
C SER A 32 -5.70 -20.73 15.91
N ASP A 33 -6.66 -19.86 15.56
CA ASP A 33 -6.64 -18.41 15.76
C ASP A 33 -6.72 -18.04 17.26
N THR A 34 -5.98 -18.73 18.10
CA THR A 34 -5.68 -18.36 19.48
C THR A 34 -4.19 -18.08 19.55
N PHE A 35 -3.75 -17.04 18.86
CA PHE A 35 -2.48 -16.41 19.23
C PHE A 35 -2.76 -15.55 20.46
N ASP A 36 -2.18 -16.00 21.57
CA ASP A 36 -2.14 -15.32 22.84
C ASP A 36 -1.54 -13.92 22.64
N ASP A 37 -2.37 -12.87 22.69
CA ASP A 37 -1.90 -11.47 22.70
C ASP A 37 -0.93 -11.22 23.88
N ASP A 38 -0.90 -12.11 24.88
CA ASP A 38 -0.01 -12.05 26.03
C ASP A 38 1.44 -12.54 25.78
N LEU A 39 1.72 -13.24 24.67
CA LEU A 39 3.09 -13.67 24.33
C LEU A 39 3.93 -12.59 23.63
N VAL A 40 3.33 -11.47 23.24
CA VAL A 40 4.06 -10.30 22.68
C VAL A 40 4.83 -9.53 23.78
N LYS A 41 4.66 -9.87 25.06
CA LYS A 41 5.23 -9.11 26.19
C LYS A 41 6.67 -9.45 26.60
N LYS A 42 7.40 -10.37 25.94
CA LYS A 42 8.68 -10.90 26.52
C LYS A 42 9.90 -11.04 25.62
N THR A 43 9.92 -10.49 24.41
CA THR A 43 11.21 -10.21 23.76
C THR A 43 11.53 -8.72 23.95
N PRO A 44 12.63 -8.37 24.64
CA PRO A 44 13.11 -7.00 24.66
C PRO A 44 13.58 -6.71 23.23
N TYR A 45 12.67 -6.24 22.40
CA TYR A 45 13.05 -5.53 21.19
C TYR A 45 13.88 -4.35 21.69
N THR A 46 15.19 -4.47 21.56
CA THR A 46 16.12 -3.37 21.73
C THR A 46 15.55 -2.22 20.91
N VAL A 47 15.08 -1.19 21.61
CA VAL A 47 14.56 0.07 21.07
C VAL A 47 15.74 0.74 20.37
N LEU A 48 16.06 0.26 19.18
CA LEU A 48 17.15 0.75 18.36
C LEU A 48 16.64 2.04 17.70
N HIS A 49 17.00 3.15 18.34
CA HIS A 49 16.74 4.53 17.92
C HIS A 49 15.27 4.93 17.75
N GLN A 50 14.57 5.09 18.88
CA GLN A 50 13.68 6.25 19.02
C GLN A 50 14.56 7.48 19.32
N GLU A 51 15.37 7.92 18.36
CA GLU A 51 15.72 9.34 18.38
C GLU A 51 14.42 10.09 18.10
N THR A 52 14.01 10.81 19.13
CA THR A 52 12.77 11.56 19.26
C THR A 52 12.46 12.36 17.98
N GLN A 53 11.62 11.77 17.12
CA GLN A 53 10.93 12.40 15.98
C GLN A 53 9.87 13.43 16.44
N LYS A 54 10.10 14.10 17.58
CA LYS A 54 9.04 14.72 18.38
C LYS A 54 8.41 15.96 17.75
N ASP A 55 8.98 16.48 16.67
CA ASP A 55 8.49 17.68 15.98
C ASP A 55 8.28 17.48 14.47
N GLN A 56 8.34 16.24 13.99
CA GLN A 56 8.25 16.02 12.55
C GLN A 56 6.81 16.11 12.05
N GLN A 57 6.52 17.16 11.28
CA GLN A 57 5.23 17.35 10.63
C GLN A 57 5.28 16.94 9.16
N TYR A 58 4.16 16.43 8.65
CA TYR A 58 4.08 15.89 7.30
C TYR A 58 3.04 16.58 6.45
N ASN A 59 3.40 16.85 5.20
CA ASN A 59 2.47 17.18 4.12
C ASN A 59 2.29 15.97 3.20
N ILE A 60 1.07 15.74 2.73
CA ILE A 60 0.85 14.75 1.67
C ILE A 60 1.24 15.33 0.31
N VAL A 61 2.10 14.61 -0.40
CA VAL A 61 2.67 15.04 -1.68
C VAL A 61 2.12 14.22 -2.83
N GLY A 62 1.92 12.92 -2.64
CA GLY A 62 1.57 12.05 -3.74
C GLY A 62 1.45 10.58 -3.37
N VAL A 63 1.48 9.74 -4.39
CA VAL A 63 1.47 8.28 -4.25
C VAL A 63 2.70 7.68 -4.93
N ALA A 64 3.34 6.73 -4.25
CA ALA A 64 4.42 5.93 -4.79
C ALA A 64 3.86 4.59 -5.29
N LEU A 65 4.31 4.14 -6.45
CA LEU A 65 3.89 2.93 -7.13
C LEU A 65 5.11 2.01 -7.30
N PHE A 66 4.94 0.76 -6.90
CA PHE A 66 6.04 -0.18 -6.82
C PHE A 66 5.75 -1.45 -7.61
N SER A 67 6.74 -1.91 -8.35
CA SER A 67 6.74 -3.17 -9.10
C SER A 67 7.86 -4.04 -8.57
N GLY A 68 7.59 -4.76 -7.49
CA GLY A 68 8.54 -5.65 -6.82
C GLY A 68 8.86 -6.91 -7.64
N THR A 69 9.97 -7.53 -7.29
CA THR A 69 10.52 -8.75 -7.94
C THR A 69 10.17 -10.03 -7.19
N ASP A 70 9.77 -9.95 -5.92
CA ASP A 70 9.52 -11.10 -5.07
C ASP A 70 8.28 -11.93 -5.49
N PRO A 71 8.13 -13.18 -5.00
CA PRO A 71 7.01 -14.04 -5.37
C PRO A 71 5.63 -13.47 -5.04
N ILE A 72 5.48 -12.76 -3.91
CA ILE A 72 4.21 -12.14 -3.52
C ILE A 72 3.90 -10.98 -4.46
N SER A 73 4.89 -10.14 -4.79
CA SER A 73 4.74 -9.10 -5.80
C SER A 73 4.32 -9.67 -7.16
N SER A 74 4.92 -10.79 -7.57
CA SER A 74 4.59 -11.47 -8.83
C SER A 74 3.16 -11.99 -8.84
N LEU A 75 2.70 -12.59 -7.73
CA LEU A 75 1.32 -12.99 -7.56
C LEU A 75 0.36 -11.80 -7.67
N ILE A 76 0.61 -10.71 -6.95
CA ILE A 76 -0.23 -9.50 -6.98
C ILE A 76 -0.34 -8.95 -8.40
N LYS A 77 0.77 -8.86 -9.15
CA LYS A 77 0.79 -8.41 -10.55
C LYS A 77 -0.12 -9.26 -11.44
N VAL A 78 -0.06 -10.58 -11.30
CA VAL A 78 -0.87 -11.53 -12.08
C VAL A 78 -2.36 -11.35 -11.76
N VAL A 79 -2.74 -11.39 -10.47
CA VAL A 79 -4.16 -11.38 -10.06
C VAL A 79 -4.83 -10.04 -10.34
N THR A 80 -4.10 -8.94 -10.17
CA THR A 80 -4.61 -7.59 -10.47
C THR A 80 -4.52 -7.25 -11.96
N ARG A 81 -3.79 -8.05 -12.76
CA ARG A 81 -3.42 -7.74 -14.15
C ARG A 81 -2.79 -6.35 -14.24
N SER A 82 -1.78 -6.13 -13.40
CA SER A 82 -1.05 -4.86 -13.26
C SER A 82 0.44 -5.12 -13.25
N LYS A 83 1.23 -4.09 -13.57
CA LYS A 83 2.67 -4.10 -13.30
C LYS A 83 2.98 -3.67 -11.86
N ILE A 84 2.04 -2.99 -11.20
CA ILE A 84 2.19 -2.49 -9.84
C ILE A 84 1.71 -3.55 -8.85
N SER A 85 2.59 -3.91 -7.90
CA SER A 85 2.31 -4.85 -6.81
C SER A 85 2.13 -4.18 -5.45
N HIS A 86 2.63 -2.95 -5.28
CA HIS A 86 2.62 -2.26 -4.01
C HIS A 86 2.44 -0.74 -4.21
N VAL A 87 1.93 -0.05 -3.19
CA VAL A 87 1.65 1.39 -3.20
C VAL A 87 1.93 1.98 -1.83
N GLY A 88 2.45 3.20 -1.81
CA GLY A 88 2.69 3.99 -0.60
C GLY A 88 2.27 5.44 -0.80
N ILE A 89 2.27 6.21 0.29
CA ILE A 89 2.02 7.66 0.27
C ILE A 89 3.38 8.37 0.28
N ILE A 90 3.56 9.36 -0.59
CA ILE A 90 4.70 10.26 -0.53
C ILE A 90 4.35 11.41 0.40
N LEU A 91 5.20 11.63 1.38
CA LEU A 91 5.13 12.73 2.33
C LEU A 91 6.32 13.66 2.12
N ALA A 92 6.14 14.95 2.39
CA ALA A 92 7.23 15.90 2.61
C ALA A 92 7.23 16.35 4.06
N ASP A 93 8.42 16.69 4.57
CA ASP A 93 8.53 17.41 5.83
C ASP A 93 7.82 18.77 5.70
N ALA A 94 7.00 19.15 6.68
CA ALA A 94 6.30 20.43 6.64
C ALA A 94 7.24 21.63 6.77
N ASN A 95 8.43 21.43 7.33
CA ASN A 95 9.44 22.46 7.49
C ASN A 95 10.51 22.45 6.38
N ASP A 96 10.55 21.40 5.55
CA ASP A 96 11.46 21.28 4.40
C ASP A 96 10.82 20.42 3.29
N GLU A 97 10.22 21.09 2.29
CA GLU A 97 9.55 20.42 1.18
C GLU A 97 10.47 19.55 0.30
N ASN A 98 11.80 19.68 0.44
CA ASN A 98 12.76 18.85 -0.30
C ASN A 98 13.04 17.51 0.39
N LYS A 99 12.60 17.34 1.64
CA LYS A 99 12.82 16.13 2.42
C LYS A 99 11.62 15.20 2.35
N TRP A 100 11.70 14.21 1.46
CA TRP A 100 10.59 13.30 1.19
C TRP A 100 10.69 11.97 1.95
N TYR A 101 9.53 11.38 2.18
CA TYR A 101 9.37 10.08 2.82
C TYR A 101 8.33 9.24 2.08
N CYS A 102 8.47 7.91 2.17
CA CYS A 102 7.42 6.96 1.83
C CYS A 102 6.77 6.45 3.11
N PHE A 103 5.48 6.70 3.27
CA PHE A 103 4.66 6.07 4.29
C PHE A 103 3.90 4.89 3.68
N GLU A 104 4.22 3.69 4.13
CA GLU A 104 3.75 2.46 3.49
C GLU A 104 3.50 1.33 4.48
N SER A 105 2.65 0.38 4.08
CA SER A 105 2.46 -0.89 4.77
C SER A 105 3.19 -1.99 3.98
N THR A 106 4.44 -2.24 4.32
CA THR A 106 5.23 -3.32 3.74
C THR A 106 4.97 -4.64 4.46
N GLY A 107 5.11 -5.74 3.73
CA GLY A 107 5.04 -7.09 4.28
C GLY A 107 5.81 -8.04 3.39
N SER A 108 7.00 -7.63 2.92
CA SER A 108 7.80 -8.52 2.09
C SER A 108 7.96 -9.86 2.82
N ALA A 109 7.79 -10.97 2.10
CA ALA A 109 7.77 -12.29 2.73
C ALA A 109 9.05 -12.53 3.54
N SER A 110 10.20 -12.01 3.07
CA SER A 110 11.46 -12.03 3.79
C SER A 110 11.43 -11.24 5.10
N GLU A 111 10.90 -10.01 5.13
CA GLU A 111 10.77 -9.23 6.37
C GLU A 111 9.84 -9.92 7.37
N VAL A 112 8.69 -10.44 6.89
CA VAL A 112 7.73 -11.16 7.73
C VAL A 112 8.34 -12.44 8.31
N LEU A 113 9.05 -13.22 7.49
CA LEU A 113 9.72 -14.45 7.92
C LEU A 113 10.91 -14.17 8.87
N GLN A 114 11.60 -13.05 8.68
CA GLN A 114 12.70 -12.62 9.56
C GLN A 114 12.21 -11.93 10.84
N GLY A 115 10.89 -11.79 11.04
CA GLY A 115 10.32 -11.09 12.19
C GLY A 115 10.70 -9.60 12.25
N LYS A 116 10.97 -8.98 11.09
CA LYS A 116 11.31 -7.56 10.97
C LYS A 116 10.04 -6.73 11.05
N TYR A 117 9.75 -6.26 12.25
CA TYR A 117 8.74 -5.25 12.55
C TYR A 117 9.42 -3.88 12.73
N PRO A 118 8.72 -2.75 12.47
CA PRO A 118 7.32 -2.64 12.07
C PRO A 118 7.05 -2.88 10.58
N HIS A 119 5.80 -3.20 10.26
CA HIS A 119 5.33 -3.41 8.89
C HIS A 119 4.76 -2.13 8.26
N VAL A 120 4.04 -1.31 9.04
CA VAL A 120 3.74 0.07 8.64
C VAL A 120 4.87 0.96 9.11
N ARG A 121 5.46 1.72 8.19
CA ARG A 121 6.63 2.55 8.46
C ARG A 121 6.68 3.80 7.59
N THR A 122 7.37 4.81 8.10
CA THR A 122 7.81 5.97 7.33
C THR A 122 9.30 5.82 7.04
N THR A 123 9.67 5.75 5.76
CA THR A 123 11.07 5.58 5.33
C THR A 123 11.47 6.78 4.49
N ALA A 124 12.69 7.31 4.68
CA ALA A 124 13.21 8.37 3.83
C ALA A 124 13.20 7.95 2.35
N TRP A 125 12.78 8.86 1.47
CA TRP A 125 12.51 8.55 0.06
C TRP A 125 13.77 8.14 -0.70
N ASP A 126 14.90 8.78 -0.41
CA ASP A 126 16.23 8.45 -0.95
C ASP A 126 16.63 7.00 -0.65
N LYS A 127 16.38 6.54 0.59
CA LYS A 127 16.60 5.17 1.03
C LYS A 127 15.69 4.21 0.27
N VAL A 128 14.40 4.52 0.15
CA VAL A 128 13.44 3.72 -0.63
C VAL A 128 13.89 3.58 -2.08
N VAL A 129 14.29 4.68 -2.72
CA VAL A 129 14.76 4.69 -4.11
C VAL A 129 15.99 3.82 -4.31
N THR A 130 16.92 3.87 -3.36
CA THR A 130 18.20 3.17 -3.43
C THR A 130 18.04 1.68 -3.14
N GLU A 131 17.28 1.32 -2.11
CA GLU A 131 17.24 -0.05 -1.57
C GLU A 131 16.14 -0.94 -2.15
N TYR A 132 15.03 -0.38 -2.64
CA TYR A 132 13.88 -1.18 -3.07
C TYR A 132 14.21 -2.11 -4.24
N ASP A 133 14.13 -3.43 -4.11
CA ASP A 133 14.38 -4.35 -5.23
C ASP A 133 13.20 -4.40 -6.23
N GLY A 134 13.24 -3.52 -7.22
CA GLY A 134 12.23 -3.44 -8.27
C GLY A 134 12.20 -2.09 -8.97
N LYS A 135 11.08 -1.82 -9.66
CA LYS A 135 10.82 -0.53 -10.33
C LYS A 135 9.92 0.33 -9.45
N ILE A 136 10.24 1.61 -9.39
CA ILE A 136 9.46 2.62 -8.67
C ILE A 136 9.00 3.66 -9.68
N SER A 137 7.74 4.06 -9.54
CA SER A 137 7.22 5.27 -10.13
C SER A 137 6.39 6.02 -9.10
N TYR A 138 6.05 7.28 -9.38
CA TYR A 138 5.22 8.07 -8.48
C TYR A 138 4.33 9.05 -9.25
N ARG A 139 3.32 9.55 -8.56
CA ARG A 139 2.40 10.58 -9.05
C ARG A 139 2.21 11.61 -7.94
N LEU A 140 2.25 12.88 -8.28
CA LEU A 140 2.09 13.98 -7.32
C LEU A 140 0.64 14.43 -7.31
N LEU A 141 0.15 14.83 -6.14
CA LEU A 141 -1.13 15.50 -5.99
C LEU A 141 -0.98 16.95 -6.42
N VAL A 142 -1.95 17.44 -7.18
CA VAL A 142 -2.07 18.85 -7.56
C VAL A 142 -3.37 19.37 -6.99
N PHE A 143 -3.28 20.43 -6.19
CA PHE A 143 -4.41 21.14 -5.60
C PHE A 143 -4.55 22.45 -6.36
N GLU A 144 -5.61 22.59 -7.15
CA GLU A 144 -5.79 23.75 -8.03
C GLU A 144 -6.14 25.01 -7.22
N ASP A 145 -7.33 25.00 -6.61
CA ASP A 145 -7.86 26.14 -5.85
C ASP A 145 -8.22 25.75 -4.41
N ARG A 146 -7.49 24.79 -3.84
CA ARG A 146 -7.75 24.26 -2.50
C ARG A 146 -6.50 24.28 -1.65
N ASP A 147 -6.71 24.58 -0.37
CA ASP A 147 -5.70 24.37 0.64
C ASP A 147 -5.30 22.90 0.68
N ARG A 148 -4.01 22.67 0.91
CA ARG A 148 -3.50 21.33 1.21
C ARG A 148 -4.15 20.83 2.50
N THR A 149 -4.13 19.51 2.67
CA THR A 149 -4.55 18.88 3.93
C THR A 149 -3.78 19.47 5.12
N ASP A 150 -4.48 19.74 6.23
CA ASP A 150 -3.87 20.16 7.50
C ASP A 150 -2.77 19.18 7.92
N THR A 151 -1.55 19.68 8.10
CA THR A 151 -0.36 18.90 8.48
C THR A 151 -0.58 18.11 9.76
N ARG A 152 -1.37 18.63 10.71
CA ARG A 152 -1.67 17.97 11.98
C ARG A 152 -2.48 16.70 11.78
N LEU A 153 -3.40 16.69 10.82
CA LEU A 153 -4.20 15.50 10.48
C LEU A 153 -3.34 14.45 9.80
N VAL A 154 -2.45 14.87 8.90
CA VAL A 154 -1.50 13.99 8.20
C VAL A 154 -0.55 13.35 9.21
N THR A 155 0.07 14.15 10.07
CA THR A 155 0.99 13.67 11.12
C THR A 155 0.28 12.75 12.10
N GLY A 156 -0.88 13.13 12.61
CA GLY A 156 -1.65 12.27 13.52
C GLY A 156 -1.99 10.92 12.89
N PHE A 157 -2.35 10.90 11.60
CA PHE A 157 -2.57 9.64 10.88
C PHE A 157 -1.29 8.79 10.77
N VAL A 158 -0.15 9.41 10.44
CA VAL A 158 1.13 8.69 10.36
C VAL A 158 1.46 8.09 11.72
N GLU A 159 1.40 8.86 12.80
CA GLU A 159 1.67 8.41 14.17
C GLU A 159 0.73 7.26 14.59
N ASP A 160 -0.57 7.41 14.34
CA ASP A 160 -1.59 6.42 14.68
C ASP A 160 -1.38 5.07 13.99
N TYR A 161 -0.80 5.07 12.79
CA TYR A 161 -0.64 3.88 11.97
C TYR A 161 0.79 3.36 11.91
N ASN A 162 1.77 4.19 12.25
CA ASN A 162 3.15 3.75 12.34
C ASN A 162 3.25 2.58 13.32
N HIS A 163 4.12 1.63 13.00
CA HIS A 163 4.28 0.41 13.78
C HIS A 163 3.14 -0.61 13.78
N LYS A 164 2.02 -0.34 13.09
CA LYS A 164 0.97 -1.36 12.95
C LYS A 164 1.42 -2.57 12.13
N SER A 165 0.84 -3.71 12.44
CA SER A 165 1.12 -4.96 11.76
C SER A 165 0.49 -5.00 10.36
N TYR A 166 1.20 -5.62 9.41
CA TYR A 166 0.63 -5.97 8.10
C TYR A 166 -0.48 -7.01 8.26
N THR A 167 -1.47 -6.95 7.38
CA THR A 167 -2.56 -7.91 7.40
C THR A 167 -2.16 -9.24 6.75
N LYS A 168 -2.40 -10.33 7.47
CA LYS A 168 -2.04 -11.68 7.02
C LYS A 168 -3.16 -12.40 6.26
N ASN A 169 -4.28 -11.73 6.00
CA ASN A 169 -5.49 -12.38 5.48
C ASN A 169 -5.63 -12.24 3.95
N PRO A 170 -5.18 -13.22 3.13
CA PRO A 170 -5.26 -13.13 1.67
C PRO A 170 -6.70 -13.04 1.13
N LEU A 171 -7.70 -13.49 1.87
CA LEU A 171 -9.11 -13.38 1.46
C LEU A 171 -9.56 -11.93 1.35
N ARG A 172 -9.01 -11.02 2.18
CA ARG A 172 -9.32 -9.58 2.10
C ARG A 172 -8.81 -8.98 0.79
N LEU A 173 -7.62 -9.38 0.31
CA LEU A 173 -7.11 -8.97 -1.00
C LEU A 173 -7.99 -9.53 -2.14
N LEU A 174 -8.45 -10.78 -2.02
CA LEU A 174 -9.38 -11.36 -2.99
C LEU A 174 -10.70 -10.58 -3.02
N LYS A 175 -11.27 -10.26 -1.86
CA LYS A 175 -12.49 -9.42 -1.76
C LYS A 175 -12.25 -8.01 -2.34
N ALA A 176 -11.06 -7.44 -2.14
CA ALA A 176 -10.70 -6.14 -2.70
C ALA A 176 -10.72 -6.16 -4.23
N LEU A 177 -10.20 -7.22 -4.84
CA LEU A 177 -10.21 -7.42 -6.29
C LEU A 177 -11.63 -7.39 -6.89
N PHE A 178 -12.61 -7.89 -6.14
CA PHE A 178 -14.03 -7.89 -6.53
C PHE A 178 -14.83 -6.70 -5.98
N LYS A 179 -14.18 -5.79 -5.21
CA LYS A 179 -14.81 -4.67 -4.52
C LYS A 179 -15.96 -5.07 -3.57
N VAL A 180 -15.83 -6.21 -2.89
CA VAL A 180 -16.86 -6.77 -2.00
C VAL A 180 -16.50 -6.73 -0.51
N ASN A 181 -15.44 -6.01 -0.12
CA ASN A 181 -15.25 -5.70 1.30
C ASN A 181 -16.37 -4.75 1.77
N THR A 182 -16.87 -4.99 2.98
CA THR A 182 -17.99 -4.26 3.60
C THR A 182 -17.58 -3.53 4.89
N GLU A 183 -16.33 -3.68 5.31
CA GLU A 183 -15.83 -3.08 6.55
C GLU A 183 -15.93 -1.55 6.47
N SER A 184 -16.52 -0.94 7.51
CA SER A 184 -16.77 0.50 7.53
C SER A 184 -15.49 1.32 7.68
N ARG A 185 -15.53 2.54 7.17
CA ARG A 185 -14.46 3.54 7.24
C ARG A 185 -14.01 3.87 8.68
N SER A 186 -14.92 3.81 9.64
CA SER A 186 -14.70 4.21 11.03
C SER A 186 -13.86 3.22 11.83
N LYS A 187 -13.65 2.01 11.32
CA LYS A 187 -12.84 1.01 12.02
C LYS A 187 -11.37 1.33 11.85
N CYS A 188 -10.68 1.55 12.98
CA CYS A 188 -9.22 1.56 13.00
C CYS A 188 -8.72 0.22 12.44
N LEU A 189 -7.86 0.27 11.43
CA LEU A 189 -7.33 -0.95 10.84
C LEU A 189 -6.37 -1.58 11.84
N LYS A 190 -6.77 -2.72 12.42
CA LYS A 190 -5.85 -3.54 13.24
C LYS A 190 -4.68 -4.04 12.40
N THR A 191 -4.93 -4.26 11.11
CA THR A 191 -3.94 -4.63 10.12
C THR A 191 -4.32 -4.00 8.79
N ALA A 192 -3.34 -3.56 8.00
CA ALA A 192 -3.60 -2.94 6.70
C ALA A 192 -2.78 -3.61 5.60
N PHE A 193 -3.36 -3.72 4.40
CA PHE A 193 -2.58 -3.87 3.18
C PHE A 193 -2.11 -2.50 2.69
N CYS A 194 -1.10 -2.49 1.84
CA CYS A 194 -0.58 -1.26 1.22
C CYS A 194 -1.65 -0.35 0.62
N SER A 195 -2.47 -0.85 -0.31
CA SER A 195 -3.52 -0.06 -0.98
C SER A 195 -4.66 0.35 -0.05
N GLU A 196 -4.93 -0.45 0.98
CA GLU A 196 -5.91 -0.13 2.00
C GLU A 196 -5.43 1.03 2.89
N LEU A 197 -4.18 1.00 3.35
CA LEU A 197 -3.59 2.09 4.13
C LEU A 197 -3.57 3.39 3.30
N THR A 198 -3.08 3.32 2.06
CA THR A 198 -3.02 4.46 1.13
C THR A 198 -4.40 5.05 0.88
N SER A 199 -5.39 4.24 0.51
CA SER A 199 -6.75 4.74 0.24
C SER A 199 -7.41 5.29 1.50
N LYS A 200 -7.21 4.67 2.67
CA LYS A 200 -7.74 5.19 3.93
C LYS A 200 -7.17 6.56 4.25
N MET A 201 -5.85 6.73 4.15
CA MET A 201 -5.22 8.03 4.38
C MET A 201 -5.78 9.09 3.43
N LEU A 202 -5.83 8.81 2.12
CA LEU A 202 -6.36 9.76 1.14
C LEU A 202 -7.84 10.11 1.39
N MET A 203 -8.67 9.17 1.83
CA MET A 203 -10.07 9.45 2.19
C MET A 203 -10.18 10.28 3.47
N ASP A 204 -9.39 9.96 4.50
CA ASP A 204 -9.40 10.65 5.79
C ASP A 204 -8.84 12.07 5.69
N MET A 205 -7.92 12.30 4.75
CA MET A 205 -7.39 13.62 4.41
C MET A 205 -8.26 14.41 3.39
N GLY A 206 -9.39 13.86 2.96
CA GLY A 206 -10.31 14.51 2.01
C GLY A 206 -9.78 14.61 0.57
N VAL A 207 -8.72 13.87 0.24
CA VAL A 207 -8.12 13.82 -1.11
C VAL A 207 -8.90 12.91 -2.05
N MET A 208 -9.44 11.82 -1.53
CA MET A 208 -10.30 10.88 -2.25
C MET A 208 -11.74 10.93 -1.76
N ASP A 209 -12.68 10.65 -2.67
CA ASP A 209 -14.09 10.47 -2.33
C ASP A 209 -14.30 9.36 -1.31
N LYS A 210 -15.39 9.47 -0.55
CA LYS A 210 -15.75 8.49 0.48
C LYS A 210 -15.99 7.11 -0.16
N GLY A 211 -15.44 6.08 0.44
CA GLY A 211 -15.62 4.70 0.01
C GLY A 211 -15.15 3.69 1.06
N ILE A 212 -14.91 2.46 0.61
CA ILE A 212 -14.35 1.38 1.43
C ILE A 212 -12.89 1.22 1.05
N ALA A 213 -11.98 1.64 1.94
CA ALA A 213 -10.53 1.57 1.70
C ALA A 213 -10.05 0.16 1.32
N GLY A 214 -10.62 -0.87 1.96
CA GLY A 214 -10.33 -2.27 1.64
C GLY A 214 -10.75 -2.71 0.23
N ASN A 215 -11.45 -1.89 -0.57
CA ASN A 215 -11.82 -2.20 -1.96
C ASN A 215 -10.85 -1.62 -3.00
N TYR A 216 -9.74 -1.03 -2.57
CA TYR A 216 -8.70 -0.53 -3.46
C TYR A 216 -7.54 -1.51 -3.54
N ILE A 217 -7.04 -1.72 -4.75
CA ILE A 217 -5.84 -2.52 -5.03
C ILE A 217 -4.74 -1.63 -5.64
N PRO A 218 -3.45 -2.04 -5.63
CA PRO A 218 -2.35 -1.20 -6.13
C PRO A 218 -2.56 -0.70 -7.57
N LYS A 219 -3.24 -1.48 -8.40
CA LYS A 219 -3.60 -1.11 -9.77
C LYS A 219 -4.45 0.16 -9.87
N ASP A 220 -5.30 0.43 -8.89
CA ASP A 220 -6.26 1.54 -8.93
C ASP A 220 -5.58 2.91 -8.79
N PHE A 221 -4.29 2.96 -8.45
CA PHE A 221 -3.51 4.20 -8.35
C PHE A 221 -2.71 4.53 -9.62
N THR A 222 -2.76 3.65 -10.63
CA THR A 222 -2.05 3.84 -11.91
C THR A 222 -2.75 4.85 -12.82
N SER A 223 -2.05 5.43 -13.80
CA SER A 223 -2.66 6.40 -14.74
C SER A 223 -3.83 5.85 -15.58
N LYS A 224 -3.87 4.53 -15.80
CA LYS A 224 -4.91 3.87 -16.63
C LYS A 224 -6.25 3.69 -15.91
N LYS A 225 -6.25 3.78 -14.58
CA LYS A 225 -7.43 3.70 -13.74
C LYS A 225 -7.28 4.78 -12.69
N SER A 226 -7.92 5.92 -12.88
CA SER A 226 -7.89 6.95 -11.85
C SER A 226 -8.79 6.52 -10.69
N ILE A 227 -8.25 6.54 -9.48
CA ILE A 227 -9.06 6.76 -8.29
C ILE A 227 -9.91 8.03 -8.48
N THR A 228 -11.11 8.02 -7.90
CA THR A 228 -11.94 9.23 -7.85
C THR A 228 -11.37 10.15 -6.77
N LEU A 229 -10.88 11.31 -7.20
CA LEU A 229 -10.35 12.35 -6.34
C LEU A 229 -11.45 13.38 -6.09
N THR A 230 -11.36 14.03 -4.93
CA THR A 230 -12.26 15.15 -4.60
C THR A 230 -12.10 16.27 -5.65
N PRO A 231 -13.18 16.96 -6.07
CA PRO A 231 -13.11 18.04 -7.06
C PRO A 231 -12.03 19.09 -6.72
N GLY A 232 -11.24 19.50 -7.72
CA GLY A 232 -10.11 20.42 -7.55
C GLY A 232 -8.79 19.77 -7.15
N ILE A 233 -8.76 18.42 -7.03
CA ILE A 233 -7.53 17.65 -6.81
C ILE A 233 -7.31 16.70 -7.98
N THR A 234 -6.10 16.72 -8.53
CA THR A 234 -5.69 15.79 -9.58
C THR A 234 -4.40 15.07 -9.22
N LEU A 235 -4.08 14.02 -9.98
CA LEU A 235 -2.78 13.36 -9.92
C LEU A 235 -2.04 13.61 -11.23
N THR A 236 -0.77 14.01 -11.13
CA THR A 236 0.11 14.14 -12.30
C THR A 236 0.19 12.84 -13.12
N PRO A 237 0.74 12.91 -14.34
CA PRO A 237 1.29 11.73 -15.00
C PRO A 237 2.26 10.96 -14.10
N GLU A 238 2.47 9.69 -14.44
CA GLU A 238 3.38 8.81 -13.72
C GLU A 238 4.85 9.12 -14.07
N PHE A 239 5.64 9.49 -13.06
CA PHE A 239 7.08 9.71 -13.16
C PHE A 239 7.82 8.43 -12.79
N LYS A 240 8.72 7.97 -13.65
CA LYS A 240 9.58 6.81 -13.36
C LYS A 240 10.81 7.27 -12.60
N VAL A 241 11.16 6.54 -11.54
CA VAL A 241 12.41 6.77 -10.82
C VAL A 241 13.54 6.08 -11.57
N ASN A 242 14.50 6.86 -12.04
CA ASN A 242 15.75 6.33 -12.58
C ASN A 242 16.71 6.12 -11.42
N LYS A 243 16.95 4.85 -11.06
CA LYS A 243 18.04 4.51 -10.15
C LYS A 243 19.34 4.85 -10.87
N LYS A 244 19.96 5.99 -10.54
CA LYS A 244 21.37 6.18 -10.87
C LYS A 244 22.10 5.02 -10.19
N LYS A 245 22.92 4.28 -10.93
CA LYS A 245 23.83 3.30 -10.30
C LYS A 245 24.61 4.11 -9.27
N ALA A 246 24.41 3.83 -7.98
CA ALA A 246 25.30 4.35 -6.95
C ALA A 246 26.71 4.00 -7.41
N PHE A 247 27.55 5.01 -7.58
CA PHE A 247 28.96 4.79 -7.85
C PHE A 247 29.45 3.91 -6.70
N LYS A 248 29.92 2.70 -7.03
CA LYS A 248 30.69 1.91 -6.07
C LYS A 248 32.00 2.68 -5.91
N GLU A 249 32.14 3.40 -4.80
CA GLU A 249 33.46 3.79 -4.30
C GLU A 249 34.21 2.54 -3.82
#